data_AF-A0AA92L7S3-F1
#
_entry.id   AF-A0AA92L7S3-F1
#
_cell.length_a   1.000
_cell.length_b   1.000
_cell.length_c   1.000
_cell.angle_alpha   90.00
_cell.angle_beta   90.00
_cell.angle_gamma   90.00
#
_symmetry.space_group_name_H-M   'P 1'
#
loop_
_entity.id
_entity.type
_entity.pdbx_description
1 polymer ?
#
loop_
_entity_poly.entity_id
_entity_poly.type
_entity_poly.pdbx_seq_one_letter_code
_entity_poly.pdbx_strand_id
1 'polypeptide(L)'
;MPSKKPIPWSLRQLCVKVALMSITVFIGLLCGYHDSYNSFYIAVLVQAANNAYDSFGLLNGYNRFITILQFLSFLGAIASIVIAILSFAGVLTGSPVQAYIVIGMLSVPILHFLIEIFVMIITEKY
;
A
#
# COMPACT_ATOMS: atom_id res chain seq x y z
N MET A 1 8.42 3.12 31.17
CA MET A 1 8.10 3.43 29.75
C MET A 1 7.87 2.09 29.05
N PRO A 2 6.69 1.82 28.47
CA PRO A 2 6.49 0.54 27.79
C PRO A 2 7.50 0.46 26.63
N SER A 3 8.26 -0.64 26.58
CA SER A 3 9.34 -0.83 25.62
C SER A 3 8.79 -0.72 24.19
N LYS A 4 9.14 0.36 23.49
CA LYS A 4 8.81 0.54 22.08
C LYS A 4 9.51 -0.60 21.31
N LYS A 5 8.75 -1.58 20.82
CA LYS A 5 9.31 -2.62 19.94
C LYS A 5 9.95 -1.94 18.73
N PRO A 6 11.15 -2.38 18.31
CA PRO A 6 11.83 -1.83 17.15
C PRO A 6 10.99 -2.07 15.89
N ILE A 7 11.15 -1.17 14.91
CA ILE A 7 10.59 -1.35 13.57
C ILE A 7 11.16 -2.66 13.03
N PRO A 8 10.32 -3.57 12.51
CA PRO A 8 10.71 -4.96 12.24
C PRO A 8 11.62 -5.11 11.02
N TRP A 9 11.74 -4.06 10.20
CA TRP A 9 12.37 -4.10 8.89
C TRP A 9 13.58 -3.17 8.88
N SER A 10 14.65 -3.59 8.23
CA SER A 10 15.81 -2.72 8.03
C SER A 10 15.47 -1.57 7.07
N LEU A 11 16.16 -0.43 7.22
CA LEU A 11 16.00 0.73 6.33
C LEU A 11 16.09 0.35 4.84
N ARG A 12 17.05 -0.51 4.49
CA ARG A 12 17.25 -0.99 3.11
C ARG A 12 16.03 -1.72 2.57
N GLN A 13 15.41 -2.59 3.38
CA GLN A 13 14.21 -3.33 3.00
C GLN A 13 13.02 -2.39 2.82
N LEU A 14 12.86 -1.39 3.69
CA LEU A 14 11.79 -0.40 3.56
C LEU A 14 11.95 0.45 2.29
N CYS A 15 13.16 0.91 1.98
CA CYS A 15 13.42 1.67 0.74
C CYS A 15 13.13 0.85 -0.52
N VAL A 16 13.58 -0.41 -0.57
CA VAL A 16 13.28 -1.32 -1.69
C VAL A 16 11.78 -1.55 -1.81
N LYS A 17 11.08 -1.71 -0.70
CA LYS A 17 9.63 -1.89 -0.68
C LYS A 17 8.92 -0.68 -1.29
N VAL A 18 9.21 0.53 -0.80
CA VAL A 18 8.62 1.77 -1.32
C VAL A 18 8.88 1.93 -2.82
N ALA A 19 10.10 1.62 -3.27
CA ALA A 19 10.45 1.66 -4.70
C ALA A 19 9.60 0.66 -5.51
N LEU A 20 9.50 -0.60 -5.07
CA LEU A 20 8.70 -1.63 -5.75
C LEU A 20 7.23 -1.25 -5.80
N MET A 21 6.65 -0.77 -4.69
CA MET A 21 5.25 -0.32 -4.64
C MET A 21 4.99 0.82 -5.62
N SER A 22 5.92 1.77 -5.70
CA SER A 22 5.82 2.92 -6.61
C SER A 22 5.93 2.50 -8.08
N ILE A 23 6.83 1.57 -8.40
CA ILE A 23 6.99 1.01 -9.75
C ILE A 23 5.72 0.25 -10.17
N THR A 24 5.14 -0.58 -9.28
CA THR A 24 3.90 -1.32 -9.58
C THR A 24 2.74 -0.38 -9.89
N VAL A 25 2.59 0.71 -9.12
CA VAL A 25 1.56 1.72 -9.39
C VAL A 25 1.82 2.42 -10.73
N PHE A 26 3.07 2.79 -11.02
CA PHE A 26 3.45 3.45 -12.27
C PHE A 26 3.19 2.55 -13.50
N ILE A 27 3.65 1.30 -13.47
CA ILE A 27 3.44 0.34 -14.55
C ILE A 27 1.94 0.04 -14.70
N GLY A 28 1.24 -0.19 -13.59
CA GLY A 28 -0.21 -0.42 -13.61
C GLY A 28 -0.97 0.72 -14.26
N LEU A 29 -0.62 1.97 -13.94
CA LEU A 29 -1.18 3.17 -14.57
C LEU A 29 -0.89 3.23 -16.08
N LEU A 30 0.36 2.97 -16.45
CA LEU A 30 0.81 3.02 -17.84
C LEU A 30 0.10 1.97 -18.69
N CYS A 31 -0.01 0.73 -18.19
CA CYS A 31 -0.77 -0.36 -18.82
C CYS A 31 -2.28 -0.11 -18.80
N GLY A 32 -2.81 0.52 -17.74
CA GLY A 32 -4.21 0.89 -17.63
C GLY A 32 -4.65 1.95 -18.64
N TYR A 33 -3.77 2.92 -18.90
CA TYR A 33 -4.01 4.03 -19.81
C TYR A 33 -3.85 3.63 -21.28
N HIS A 34 -2.87 2.76 -21.59
CA HIS A 34 -2.53 2.41 -22.97
C HIS A 34 -3.17 1.11 -23.49
N ASP A 35 -3.33 0.08 -22.66
CA ASP A 35 -3.84 -1.23 -23.09
C ASP A 35 -5.27 -1.50 -22.60
N SER A 36 -5.42 -1.67 -21.28
CA SER A 36 -6.74 -1.98 -20.70
C SER A 36 -6.77 -1.69 -19.20
N TYR A 37 -7.91 -1.18 -18.73
CA TYR A 37 -8.17 -1.01 -17.30
C TYR A 37 -8.09 -2.35 -16.53
N ASN A 38 -8.36 -3.49 -17.17
CA ASN A 38 -8.21 -4.80 -16.55
C ASN A 38 -6.76 -5.07 -16.13
N SER A 39 -5.78 -4.72 -16.96
CA SER A 39 -4.35 -4.86 -16.63
C SER A 39 -3.97 -4.02 -15.41
N PHE A 40 -4.53 -2.81 -15.29
CA PHE A 40 -4.38 -1.96 -14.11
C PHE A 40 -4.96 -2.64 -12.86
N TYR A 41 -6.16 -3.20 -12.93
CA TYR A 41 -6.79 -3.84 -11.78
C TYR A 41 -6.09 -5.14 -11.33
N ILE A 42 -5.39 -5.85 -12.22
CA ILE A 42 -4.50 -6.96 -11.82
C ILE A 42 -3.35 -6.44 -10.95
N ALA A 43 -2.66 -5.38 -11.39
CA ALA A 43 -1.55 -4.79 -10.64
C ALA A 43 -2.01 -4.24 -9.28
N VAL A 44 -3.17 -3.58 -9.25
CA VAL A 44 -3.84 -3.13 -8.03
C VAL A 44 -4.10 -4.29 -7.08
N LEU A 45 -4.67 -5.40 -7.58
CA LEU A 45 -5.02 -6.54 -6.75
C LEU A 45 -3.78 -7.16 -6.09
N VAL A 46 -2.71 -7.39 -6.86
CA VAL A 46 -1.44 -7.92 -6.35
C VAL A 46 -0.85 -6.98 -5.29
N GLN A 47 -0.81 -5.68 -5.59
CA GLN A 47 -0.27 -4.68 -4.67
C GLN A 47 -1.09 -4.56 -3.39
N ALA A 48 -2.42 -4.57 -3.50
CA ALA A 48 -3.32 -4.48 -2.37
C ALA A 48 -3.27 -5.73 -1.49
N ALA A 49 -3.17 -6.92 -2.08
CA ALA A 49 -2.97 -8.16 -1.33
C ALA A 49 -1.67 -8.14 -0.52
N ASN A 50 -0.58 -7.66 -1.12
CA ASN A 50 0.70 -7.51 -0.42
C ASN A 50 0.60 -6.49 0.74
N ASN A 51 -0.05 -5.35 0.48
CA ASN A 51 -0.27 -4.32 1.51
C ASN A 51 -1.14 -4.84 2.66
N ALA A 52 -2.16 -5.65 2.37
CA ALA A 52 -3.00 -6.28 3.38
C ALA A 52 -2.19 -7.28 4.23
N TYR A 53 -1.32 -8.08 3.59
CA TYR A 53 -0.42 -9.00 4.28
C TYR A 53 0.52 -8.24 5.23
N ASP A 54 1.15 -7.17 4.75
CA ASP A 54 2.05 -6.33 5.53
C ASP A 54 1.37 -5.60 6.69
N SER A 55 0.09 -5.25 6.50
CA SER A 55 -0.73 -4.64 7.54
C SER A 55 -1.02 -5.59 8.71
N PHE A 56 -0.84 -6.92 8.59
CA PHE A 56 -0.92 -7.82 9.75
C PHE A 56 0.16 -7.54 10.81
N GLY A 57 1.18 -6.74 10.49
CA GLY A 57 2.06 -6.15 11.50
C GLY A 57 1.32 -5.36 12.59
N LEU A 58 0.06 -4.96 12.37
CA LEU A 58 -0.86 -4.44 13.39
C LEU A 58 -0.91 -5.30 14.67
N LEU A 59 -0.80 -6.62 14.51
CA LEU A 59 -0.85 -7.59 15.61
C LEU A 59 0.39 -7.55 16.50
N ASN A 60 1.49 -6.94 16.04
CA ASN A 60 2.76 -6.91 16.76
C ASN A 60 2.84 -5.83 17.87
N GLY A 61 1.89 -4.89 17.90
CA GLY A 61 1.74 -3.89 18.96
C GLY A 61 2.74 -2.73 18.88
N TYR A 62 2.70 -1.95 17.80
CA TYR A 62 3.53 -0.77 17.60
C TYR A 62 3.03 0.48 18.36
N ASN A 63 3.79 1.57 18.25
CA ASN A 63 3.44 2.89 18.77
C ASN A 63 2.10 3.35 18.17
N ARG A 64 1.17 3.88 18.99
CA ARG A 64 -0.23 4.17 18.58
C ARG A 64 -0.37 4.86 17.21
N PHE A 65 0.54 5.79 16.89
CA PHE A 65 0.56 6.50 15.61
C PHE A 65 0.79 5.56 14.40
N ILE A 66 1.78 4.67 14.48
CA ILE A 66 2.10 3.69 13.44
C ILE A 66 0.93 2.71 13.29
N THR A 67 0.38 2.24 14.40
CA THR A 67 -0.77 1.33 14.41
C THR A 67 -1.99 1.93 13.70
N ILE A 68 -2.28 3.22 13.90
CA ILE A 68 -3.40 3.89 13.20
C ILE A 68 -3.14 3.95 11.68
N LEU A 69 -1.93 4.34 11.27
CA LEU A 69 -1.58 4.39 9.85
C LEU A 69 -1.61 3.00 9.19
N GLN A 70 -1.14 1.97 9.89
CA GLN A 70 -1.15 0.60 9.40
C GLN A 70 -2.57 0.04 9.28
N PHE A 71 -3.50 0.48 10.16
CA PHE A 71 -4.93 0.19 10.06
C PHE A 71 -5.59 0.89 8.88
N LEU A 72 -5.26 2.16 8.63
CA LEU A 72 -5.74 2.88 7.44
C LEU A 72 -5.20 2.25 6.14
N SER A 73 -3.93 1.84 6.14
CA SER A 73 -3.30 1.08 5.05
C SER A 73 -4.05 -0.23 4.80
N PHE A 74 -4.45 -0.93 5.86
CA PHE A 74 -5.23 -2.18 5.75
C PHE A 74 -6.61 -1.95 5.13
N LEU A 75 -7.35 -0.94 5.60
CA LEU A 75 -8.65 -0.60 5.05
C LEU A 75 -8.56 -0.19 3.57
N GLY A 76 -7.57 0.62 3.21
CA GLY A 76 -7.30 1.02 1.84
C GLY A 76 -6.96 -0.18 0.95
N ALA A 77 -6.19 -1.15 1.46
CA ALA A 77 -5.89 -2.39 0.77
C ALA A 77 -7.14 -3.24 0.53
N ILE A 78 -7.99 -3.45 1.54
CA ILE A 78 -9.27 -4.18 1.38
C ILE A 78 -10.17 -3.49 0.36
N ALA A 79 -10.36 -2.18 0.46
CA ALA A 79 -11.18 -1.43 -0.49
C ALA A 79 -10.66 -1.57 -1.93
N SER A 80 -9.34 -1.52 -2.12
CA SER A 80 -8.70 -1.71 -3.42
C SER A 80 -8.90 -3.14 -3.97
N ILE A 81 -8.84 -4.16 -3.11
CA ILE A 81 -9.15 -5.56 -3.48
C ILE A 81 -10.60 -5.67 -3.94
N VAL A 82 -11.55 -5.12 -3.17
CA VAL A 82 -12.99 -5.17 -3.51
C VAL A 82 -13.25 -4.50 -4.85
N ILE A 83 -12.68 -3.31 -5.09
CA ILE A 83 -12.86 -2.58 -6.35
C ILE A 83 -12.27 -3.36 -7.53
N ALA A 84 -11.08 -3.96 -7.36
CA ALA A 84 -10.49 -4.79 -8.40
C ALA A 84 -11.39 -6.00 -8.73
N ILE A 85 -11.92 -6.71 -7.72
CA ILE A 85 -12.85 -7.82 -7.91
C ILE A 85 -14.13 -7.38 -8.63
N LEU A 86 -14.72 -6.25 -8.23
CA LEU A 86 -15.92 -5.71 -8.87
C LEU A 86 -15.67 -5.33 -10.34
N SER A 87 -14.46 -4.87 -10.68
CA SER A 87 -14.06 -4.64 -12.07
C SER A 87 -13.97 -5.95 -12.85
N PHE A 88 -13.37 -7.01 -12.30
CA PHE A 88 -13.32 -8.32 -12.96
C PHE A 88 -14.69 -8.97 -13.12
N ALA A 89 -15.59 -8.75 -12.16
CA ALA A 89 -16.97 -9.23 -12.22
C ALA A 89 -17.83 -8.50 -13.27
N GLY A 90 -17.26 -7.50 -13.97
CA GLY A 90 -17.98 -6.70 -14.97
C GLY A 90 -19.01 -5.73 -14.38
N VAL A 91 -19.00 -5.53 -13.06
CA VAL A 91 -19.89 -4.60 -12.36
C VAL A 91 -19.41 -3.15 -12.54
N LEU A 92 -18.09 -2.96 -12.58
CA LEU A 92 -17.47 -1.66 -12.87
C LEU A 92 -16.92 -1.69 -14.29
N THR A 93 -17.30 -0.72 -15.11
CA THR A 93 -16.90 -0.61 -16.52
C THR A 93 -15.53 0.02 -16.74
N GLY A 94 -14.80 0.36 -15.66
CA GLY A 94 -13.50 1.01 -15.70
C GLY A 94 -13.63 2.48 -16.11
N SER A 95 -13.25 3.40 -15.21
CA SER A 95 -13.20 4.82 -15.53
C SER A 95 -11.93 5.47 -14.97
N PRO A 96 -11.45 6.58 -15.57
CA PRO A 96 -10.30 7.32 -15.04
C PRO A 96 -10.50 7.73 -13.58
N VAL A 97 -11.73 8.12 -13.22
CA VAL A 97 -12.10 8.50 -11.85
C VAL A 97 -11.89 7.33 -10.88
N GLN A 98 -12.34 6.12 -11.26
CA GLN A 98 -12.14 4.92 -10.43
C GLN A 98 -10.66 4.58 -10.28
N ALA A 99 -9.87 4.71 -11.35
CA ALA A 99 -8.43 4.50 -11.30
C ALA A 99 -7.75 5.47 -10.31
N TYR A 100 -8.10 6.77 -10.36
CA TYR A 100 -7.56 7.76 -9.42
C TYR A 100 -7.93 7.49 -7.96
N ILE A 101 -9.16 7.06 -7.69
CA ILE A 101 -9.59 6.69 -6.32
C ILE A 101 -8.73 5.53 -5.81
N VAL A 102 -8.53 4.50 -6.63
CA VAL A 102 -7.71 3.32 -6.28
C VAL A 102 -6.25 3.69 -6.05
N ILE A 103 -5.67 4.57 -6.89
CA ILE A 103 -4.30 5.06 -6.69
C ILE A 103 -4.19 5.85 -5.39
N GLY A 104 -5.17 6.69 -5.08
CA GLY A 104 -5.27 7.38 -3.79
C GLY A 104 -5.21 6.40 -2.63
N MET A 105 -6.00 5.32 -2.66
CA MET A 105 -5.99 4.29 -1.62
C MET A 105 -4.66 3.53 -1.55
N LEU A 106 -4.05 3.18 -2.69
CA LEU A 106 -2.75 2.49 -2.72
C LEU A 106 -1.58 3.37 -2.27
N SER A 107 -1.71 4.70 -2.36
CA SER A 107 -0.70 5.65 -1.89
C SER A 107 -0.61 5.73 -0.36
N VAL A 108 -1.66 5.36 0.38
CA VAL A 108 -1.68 5.38 1.85
C VAL A 108 -0.63 4.40 2.43
N PRO A 109 -0.55 3.13 1.99
CA PRO A 109 0.54 2.22 2.34
C PRO A 109 1.94 2.76 2.01
N ILE A 110 2.12 3.41 0.85
CA ILE A 110 3.40 4.01 0.45
C ILE A 110 3.80 5.12 1.44
N LEU A 111 2.85 6.00 1.77
CA LEU A 111 3.06 7.07 2.73
C LEU A 111 3.39 6.53 4.14
N HIS A 112 2.71 5.46 4.56
CA HIS A 112 3.02 4.78 5.82
C HIS A 112 4.48 4.33 5.89
N PHE A 113 4.97 3.61 4.88
CA PHE A 113 6.37 3.14 4.87
C PHE A 113 7.37 4.29 4.72
N LEU A 114 7.03 5.37 4.00
CA LEU A 114 7.85 6.59 3.96
C LEU A 114 7.97 7.25 5.34
N ILE A 115 6.88 7.29 6.11
CA ILE A 115 6.89 7.80 7.49
C ILE A 115 7.76 6.90 8.39
N GLU A 116 7.69 5.58 8.25
CA GLU A 116 8.57 4.67 9.00
C GLU A 116 10.05 4.92 8.68
N ILE A 117 10.40 5.07 7.40
CA ILE A 117 11.76 5.44 6.95
C ILE A 117 12.21 6.76 7.58
N PHE A 118 11.35 7.79 7.51
CA PHE A 118 11.65 9.10 8.08
C PHE A 118 11.90 9.03 9.60
N VAL A 119 11.09 8.27 10.32
CA VAL A 119 11.26 8.06 11.77
C VAL A 119 12.56 7.30 12.07
N MET A 120 12.91 6.28 11.28
CA MET A 120 14.19 5.55 11.45
C MET A 120 15.40 6.46 11.25
N ILE A 121 15.37 7.31 10.21
CA ILE A 121 16.47 8.24 9.91
C ILE A 121 16.65 9.27 11.04
N ILE A 122 15.57 9.87 11.52
CA ILE A 122 15.63 10.89 12.59
C ILE A 122 16.06 10.28 13.93
N THR A 123 15.69 9.03 14.20
CA THR A 123 15.98 8.39 15.49
C THR A 123 17.29 7.60 15.50
N GLU A 124 18.00 7.53 14.36
CA GLU A 124 19.21 6.72 14.14
C GLU A 124 19.04 5.23 14.51
N LYS A 125 17.80 4.74 14.51
CA LYS A 125 17.47 3.35 14.81
C LYS A 125 17.32 2.58 13.51
N TYR A 126 18.43 2.02 13.03
CA TYR A 126 18.54 1.24 11.79
C TYR A 126 18.44 -0.27 12.02
#